data_AF-A0ABD4B8A5-F1
#
_entry.id   AF-A0ABD4B8A5-F1
#
_cell.length_a   1.000
_cell.length_b   1.000
_cell.length_c   1.000
_cell.angle_alpha   90.00
_cell.angle_beta   90.00
_cell.angle_gamma   90.00
#
_symmetry.space_group_name_H-M   'P 1'
#
loop_
_entity.id
_entity.type
_entity.pdbx_description
1 polymer ?
#
loop_
_entity_poly.entity_id
_entity_poly.type
_entity_poly.pdbx_seq_one_letter_code
_entity_poly.pdbx_strand_id
1 'polypeptide(L)' 'MTRRVMLELDLNENDIDALIQLVADPRSVALSIAPKDPRMRSRVIDLLVQIGDAVERIPATALQ' A
#
# COMPACT_ATOMS: atom_id res chain seq x y z
N MET A 1 5.71 18.59 7.92
CA MET A 1 4.26 18.65 8.23
C MET A 1 3.66 17.32 7.83
N THR A 2 2.87 16.69 8.69
CA THR A 2 2.22 15.40 8.43
C THR A 2 0.72 15.61 8.40
N ARG A 3 0.03 15.03 7.43
CA ARG A 3 -1.44 15.05 7.33
C ARG A 3 -1.94 13.61 7.38
N ARG A 4 -2.97 13.37 8.19
CA ARG A 4 -3.66 12.08 8.19
C ARG A 4 -4.75 12.12 7.12
N VAL A 5 -4.79 11.09 6.28
CA VAL A 5 -5.83 10.88 5.26
C VAL A 5 -6.53 9.57 5.60
N MET A 6 -7.85 9.52 5.41
CA MET A 6 -8.63 8.29 5.47
C MET A 6 -9.03 7.93 4.04
N LEU A 7 -8.80 6.68 3.66
CA LEU A 7 -9.21 6.14 2.36
C LEU A 7 -10.28 5.09 2.62
N GLU A 8 -11.46 5.31 2.04
CA GLU A 8 -12.53 4.32 1.99
C GLU A 8 -12.55 3.76 0.57
N LEU A 9 -12.41 2.44 0.45
CA LEU A 9 -12.32 1.74 -0.82
C LEU A 9 -13.36 0.62 -0.83
N ASP A 10 -14.21 0.60 -1.84
CA ASP A 10 -15.08 -0.54 -2.13
C ASP A 10 -14.29 -1.53 -2.98
N LEU A 11 -13.78 -2.59 -2.35
CA LEU A 11 -12.93 -3.59 -2.99
C LEU A 11 -13.68 -4.92 -3.08
N ASN A 12 -13.64 -5.56 -4.25
CA ASN A 12 -13.99 -6.98 -4.35
C ASN A 12 -12.76 -7.86 -4.06
N GLU A 13 -12.93 -9.18 -4.06
CA GLU A 13 -11.85 -10.15 -3.79
C GLU A 13 -10.63 -9.96 -4.70
N ASN A 14 -10.83 -9.73 -6.00
CA ASN A 14 -9.73 -9.52 -6.95
C ASN A 14 -8.98 -8.21 -6.67
N ASP A 15 -9.70 -7.16 -6.25
CA ASP A 15 -9.08 -5.89 -5.90
C ASP A 15 -8.28 -5.99 -4.61
N ILE A 16 -8.73 -6.81 -3.66
CA ILE A 16 -7.99 -7.11 -2.42
C ILE A 16 -6.72 -7.89 -2.75
N ASP A 17 -6.80 -8.92 -3.58
CA ASP A 17 -5.62 -9.68 -4.01
C ASP A 17 -4.62 -8.79 -4.75
N ALA A 18 -5.10 -7.88 -5.60
CA ALA A 18 -4.26 -6.89 -6.26
C ALA A 18 -3.61 -5.93 -5.27
N LEU A 19 -4.34 -5.48 -4.25
CA LEU A 19 -3.83 -4.60 -3.20
C LEU A 19 -2.77 -5.30 -2.34
N ILE A 20 -3.00 -6.57 -1.97
CA ILE A 20 -2.03 -7.41 -1.25
C ILE A 20 -0.75 -7.55 -2.08
N GLN A 21 -0.85 -7.84 -3.39
CA GLN A 21 0.31 -7.95 -4.27
C GLN A 21 1.05 -6.61 -4.42
N LEU A 22 0.33 -5.49 -4.50
CA LEU A 22 0.92 -4.15 -4.60
C LEU A 22 1.80 -3.83 -3.39
N VAL A 23 1.37 -4.21 -2.18
CA VAL A 23 2.10 -3.92 -0.94
C VAL A 23 3.12 -4.99 -0.56
N ALA A 24 3.12 -6.15 -1.23
CA ALA A 24 4.03 -7.27 -0.91
C ALA A 24 5.51 -6.96 -1.20
N ASP A 25 5.81 -6.19 -2.24
CA ASP A 25 7.18 -5.71 -2.54
C ASP A 25 7.21 -4.19 -2.77
N PRO A 26 7.19 -3.41 -1.67
CA PRO A 26 7.17 -1.95 -1.76
C PRO A 26 8.47 -1.38 -2.34
N ARG A 27 9.57 -2.12 -2.27
CA ARG A 27 10.87 -1.69 -2.82
C ARG A 27 10.86 -1.70 -4.34
N SER A 28 10.32 -2.76 -4.94
CA SER A 28 10.17 -2.85 -6.40
C SER A 28 9.26 -1.75 -6.94
N VAL A 29 8.12 -1.52 -6.29
CA VAL A 29 7.19 -0.44 -6.67
C VAL A 29 7.85 0.94 -6.52
N ALA A 30 8.58 1.17 -5.44
CA ALA A 30 9.29 2.44 -5.28
C ALA A 30 10.38 2.64 -6.34
N LEU A 31 11.09 1.59 -6.73
CA LEU A 31 12.12 1.65 -7.76
C LEU A 31 11.52 1.98 -9.14
N SER A 32 10.33 1.47 -9.46
CA SER A 32 9.65 1.79 -10.72
C SER A 32 9.17 3.24 -10.78
N ILE A 33 8.67 3.80 -9.67
CA ILE A 33 8.19 5.18 -9.58
C ILE A 33 9.34 6.19 -9.58
N ALA A 34 10.41 5.90 -8.82
CA ALA A 34 11.51 6.84 -8.57
C ALA A 34 12.89 6.19 -8.77
N PRO A 35 13.25 5.80 -10.01
CA PRO A 35 14.50 5.07 -10.27
C PRO A 35 15.75 5.90 -9.92
N LYS A 36 15.67 7.23 -10.04
CA LYS A 36 16.81 8.14 -9.82
C LYS A 36 16.69 9.01 -8.56
N ASP A 37 15.62 8.89 -7.80
CA ASP A 37 15.40 9.69 -6.58
C ASP A 37 15.28 8.79 -5.34
N PRO A 38 16.38 8.58 -4.61
CA PRO A 38 16.38 7.77 -3.39
C PRO A 38 15.46 8.30 -2.29
N ARG A 39 15.26 9.63 -2.21
CA ARG A 39 14.39 10.24 -1.19
C ARG A 39 12.93 9.97 -1.52
N MET A 40 12.55 10.08 -2.78
CA MET A 40 11.20 9.71 -3.21
C MET A 40 10.96 8.21 -3.01
N ARG A 41 11.93 7.35 -3.32
CA ARG A 41 11.80 5.90 -3.04
C ARG A 41 11.49 5.61 -1.59
N SER A 42 12.25 6.20 -0.66
CA SER A 42 12.00 6.03 0.78
C SER A 42 10.55 6.40 1.13
N ARG A 43 10.06 7.53 0.63
CA ARG A 43 8.68 7.99 0.88
C ARG A 43 7.63 7.04 0.33
N VAL A 44 7.84 6.49 -0.87
CA VAL A 44 6.93 5.51 -1.46
C VAL A 44 6.92 4.22 -0.66
N ILE A 45 8.10 3.74 -0.23
CA ILE A 45 8.20 2.55 0.63
C ILE A 45 7.42 2.78 1.93
N ASP A 46 7.67 3.90 2.61
CA ASP A 46 7.01 4.25 3.88
C ASP A 46 5.49 4.35 3.72
N LEU A 47 5.00 4.82 2.57
CA LEU A 47 3.57 4.88 2.25
C LEU A 47 2.99 3.48 2.03
N LEU A 48 3.64 2.64 1.21
CA LEU A 48 3.16 1.30 0.91
C LEU A 48 3.17 0.38 2.14
N VAL A 49 4.15 0.55 3.05
CA VAL A 49 4.15 -0.13 4.35
C VAL A 49 2.94 0.28 5.18
N GLN A 50 2.61 1.57 5.25
CA GLN A 50 1.41 2.03 5.96
C GLN A 50 0.11 1.49 5.36
N ILE A 51 0.06 1.34 4.03
CA ILE A 51 -1.09 0.71 3.36
C ILE A 51 -1.13 -0.79 3.70
N GLY A 52 0.00 -1.50 3.64
CA GLY A 52 0.09 -2.91 4.01
C GLY A 52 -0.37 -3.17 5.45
N ASP A 53 0.10 -2.36 6.40
CA ASP A 53 -0.34 -2.41 7.80
C ASP A 53 -1.84 -2.20 7.98
N ALA A 54 -2.47 -1.42 7.09
CA ALA A 54 -3.92 -1.21 7.09
C ALA A 54 -4.67 -2.40 6.48
N VAL A 55 -4.13 -3.01 5.43
CA VAL A 55 -4.69 -4.19 4.74
C VAL A 55 -4.65 -5.43 5.62
N GLU A 56 -3.53 -5.70 6.30
CA GLU A 56 -3.39 -6.84 7.23
C GLU A 56 -4.35 -6.77 8.43
N ARG A 57 -4.83 -5.56 8.76
CA ARG A 57 -5.83 -5.34 9.81
C ARG A 57 -7.26 -5.59 9.34
N ILE A 58 -7.51 -5.84 8.06
CA ILE A 58 -8.84 -6.24 7.56
C ILE A 58 -9.01 -7.73 7.89
N PRO A 59 -9.82 -8.11 8.90
CA PRO A 59 -10.03 -9.51 9.20
C PRO A 59 -10.78 -10.17 8.05
N ALA A 60 -10.41 -11.42 7.70
CA ALA A 60 -11.05 -12.20 6.63
C ALA A 60 -12.58 -12.34 6.76
N THR A 61 -13.13 -12.09 7.95
CA THR A 61 -14.57 -12.04 8.24
C THR A 61 -15.30 -10.79 7.70
N ALA A 62 -14.58 -9.76 7.24
CA ALA A 62 -15.19 -8.57 6.63
C ALA A 62 -15.50 -8.73 5.13
N LEU A 63 -15.19 -9.90 4.55
CA LEU A 63 -15.31 -10.19 3.11
C LEU A 63 -16.49 -11.13 2.78
N GLN A 64 -17.43 -11.32 3.72
CA GLN A 64 -18.62 -12.17 3.55
C GLN A 64 -19.89 -11.35 3.46
#